data_AF-S4XJM3-F1
#
_entry.id   AF-S4XJM3-F1
#
_cell.length_a   1.000
_cell.length_b   1.000
_cell.length_c   1.000
_cell.angle_alpha   90.00
_cell.angle_beta   90.00
_cell.angle_gamma   90.00
#
_symmetry.space_group_name_H-M   'P 1'
#
loop_
_entity.id
_entity.type
_entity.pdbx_description
1 polymer ?
#
loop_
_entity_poly.entity_id
_entity_poly.type
_entity_poly.pdbx_seq_one_letter_code
_entity_poly.pdbx_strand_id
1 'polypeptide(L)'
;MFTRAGTSWTQQAYLKASNTGAGDAFGASVAISAHVLAVGATGEASAATGVNGAQADNAAPGSGAVYVFARAGTTWTQQAYLKASNTGAGDAFGASVAISAHVLAVGATGEASAATGANGAQADDSAPGSGAVYVFTRSGTSWSQHTYLKASNAESADAFGASVAISAHVLAVGATGEASAATGANGAQADDSAPGSGAVYVFTRSGTSWSQHTYLKASNAESADAFGASVSIDNDFLAVGAPGEDSSSTAWGWLESDNGAPGSGAAYLFERSGGVWSQDAYIKASNTGALDAFGARLALSGTTLLVAAASEDSSATGVDGDGANDAADGSGACYTASW
;
A
#
# COMPACT_ATOMS: atom_id res chain seq x y z
N MET A 1 19.24 -4.16 -9.11
CA MET A 1 19.90 -4.07 -7.79
C MET A 1 21.24 -3.35 -7.92
N PHE A 2 21.47 -2.32 -7.12
CA PHE A 2 22.74 -1.60 -7.03
C PHE A 2 23.33 -1.78 -5.63
N THR A 3 24.66 -1.82 -5.54
CA THR A 3 25.38 -1.85 -4.26
C THR A 3 26.39 -0.72 -4.20
N ARG A 4 26.58 -0.17 -3.00
CA ARG A 4 27.54 0.90 -2.75
C ARG A 4 28.78 0.34 -2.05
N ALA A 5 29.95 0.67 -2.58
CA ALA A 5 31.24 0.45 -1.92
C ALA A 5 31.98 1.79 -1.86
N GLY A 6 32.18 2.33 -0.66
CA GLY A 6 32.66 3.70 -0.48
C GLY A 6 31.69 4.71 -1.09
N THR A 7 32.10 5.41 -2.16
CA THR A 7 31.29 6.39 -2.89
C THR A 7 30.77 5.87 -4.23
N SER A 8 31.19 4.68 -4.66
CA SER A 8 30.82 4.12 -5.97
C SER A 8 29.60 3.22 -5.87
N TRP A 9 28.67 3.42 -6.79
CA TRP A 9 27.54 2.52 -7.03
C TRP A 9 27.84 1.62 -8.22
N THR A 10 27.61 0.32 -8.07
CA THR A 10 27.71 -0.66 -9.15
C THR A 10 26.42 -1.45 -9.26
N GLN A 11 26.00 -1.75 -10.48
CA GLN A 11 24.90 -2.69 -10.70
C GLN A 11 25.36 -4.09 -10.25
N GLN A 12 24.71 -4.63 -9.23
CA GLN A 12 24.99 -5.97 -8.72
C GLN A 12 24.19 -7.04 -9.48
N ALA A 13 22.94 -6.76 -9.81
CA ALA A 13 22.08 -7.71 -10.50
C ALA A 13 20.97 -7.02 -11.30
N TYR A 14 20.61 -7.66 -12.41
CA TYR A 14 19.39 -7.44 -13.17
C TYR A 14 18.45 -8.62 -12.89
N LEU A 15 17.23 -8.34 -12.44
CA LEU A 15 16.26 -9.36 -12.03
C LEU A 15 15.03 -9.28 -12.95
N LYS A 16 14.50 -10.44 -13.32
CA LYS A 16 13.34 -10.58 -14.20
C LYS A 16 12.53 -11.80 -13.77
N ALA A 17 11.22 -11.77 -13.98
CA ALA A 17 10.36 -12.94 -13.86
C ALA A 17 10.89 -14.11 -14.69
N SER A 18 10.71 -15.33 -14.18
CA SER A 18 11.04 -16.59 -14.89
C SER A 18 10.13 -16.89 -16.08
N ASN A 19 8.95 -16.28 -16.14
CA ASN A 19 7.93 -16.45 -17.19
C ASN A 19 7.45 -15.07 -17.66
N THR A 20 8.22 -14.39 -18.49
CA THR A 20 7.87 -13.03 -18.93
C THR A 20 6.79 -13.05 -20.00
N GLY A 21 5.62 -12.50 -19.69
CA GLY A 21 4.57 -12.14 -20.64
C GLY A 21 4.56 -10.64 -20.95
N ALA A 22 3.91 -10.29 -22.07
CA ALA A 22 3.66 -8.89 -22.43
C ALA A 22 2.51 -8.35 -21.57
N GLY A 23 2.73 -7.21 -20.91
CA GLY A 23 1.71 -6.59 -20.05
C GLY A 23 1.69 -7.09 -18.61
N ASP A 24 2.51 -8.07 -18.23
CA ASP A 24 2.54 -8.65 -16.86
C ASP A 24 2.89 -7.63 -15.77
N ALA A 25 3.44 -6.47 -16.14
CA ALA A 25 3.79 -5.39 -15.24
C ALA A 25 4.72 -5.83 -14.09
N PHE A 26 5.68 -6.73 -14.35
CA PHE A 26 6.71 -7.09 -13.38
C PHE A 26 7.45 -5.83 -12.90
N GLY A 27 7.42 -5.57 -11.60
CA GLY A 27 7.92 -4.34 -11.00
C GLY A 27 6.83 -3.34 -10.62
N ALA A 28 5.54 -3.69 -10.79
CA ALA A 28 4.40 -2.87 -10.36
C ALA A 28 4.49 -2.51 -8.86
N SER A 29 5.03 -3.43 -8.05
CA SER A 29 5.32 -3.21 -6.64
C SER A 29 6.61 -3.93 -6.26
N VAL A 30 7.36 -3.37 -5.30
CA VAL A 30 8.62 -3.95 -4.81
C VAL A 30 8.74 -3.79 -3.31
N ALA A 31 9.26 -4.81 -2.63
CA ALA A 31 9.61 -4.73 -1.21
C ALA A 31 10.86 -5.57 -0.92
N ILE A 32 11.76 -5.05 -0.09
CA ILE A 32 13.00 -5.74 0.29
C ILE A 32 13.16 -5.78 1.80
N SER A 33 13.53 -6.94 2.33
CA SER A 33 13.93 -7.11 3.72
C SER A 33 15.20 -7.96 3.78
N ALA A 34 16.28 -7.35 4.25
CA ALA A 34 17.61 -7.94 4.26
C ALA A 34 18.02 -8.51 2.89
N HIS A 35 18.01 -9.83 2.74
CA HIS A 35 18.44 -10.56 1.55
C HIS A 35 17.28 -11.11 0.71
N VAL A 36 16.05 -10.69 0.98
CA VAL A 36 14.85 -11.14 0.27
C VAL A 36 14.16 -9.96 -0.39
N LEU A 37 13.91 -10.06 -1.69
CA LEU A 37 13.16 -9.10 -2.50
C LEU A 37 11.88 -9.77 -3.01
N ALA A 38 10.74 -9.11 -2.84
CA ALA A 38 9.48 -9.47 -3.48
C ALA A 38 9.16 -8.45 -4.58
N VAL A 39 8.68 -8.93 -5.72
CA VAL A 39 8.31 -8.10 -6.87
C VAL A 39 6.94 -8.54 -7.39
N GLY A 40 5.98 -7.62 -7.39
CA GLY A 40 4.65 -7.84 -7.96
C GLY A 40 4.62 -7.73 -9.48
N ALA A 41 3.71 -8.48 -10.08
CA ALA A 41 3.41 -8.50 -11.51
C ALA A 41 1.89 -8.65 -11.68
N THR A 42 1.16 -7.53 -11.62
CA THR A 42 -0.31 -7.51 -11.57
C THR A 42 -0.97 -8.03 -12.85
N GLY A 43 -0.28 -7.94 -13.98
CA GLY A 43 -0.79 -8.40 -15.27
C GLY A 43 -0.54 -9.88 -15.55
N GLU A 44 0.20 -10.59 -14.69
CA GLU A 44 0.52 -12.01 -14.88
C GLU A 44 -0.77 -12.84 -14.99
N ALA A 45 -0.79 -13.78 -15.94
CA ALA A 45 -2.01 -14.39 -16.44
C ALA A 45 -2.21 -15.87 -16.07
N SER A 46 -1.36 -16.47 -15.25
CA SER A 46 -1.46 -17.88 -14.89
C SER A 46 -2.66 -18.13 -13.97
N ALA A 47 -3.43 -19.20 -14.22
CA ALA A 47 -4.47 -19.67 -13.31
C ALA A 47 -3.93 -20.57 -12.19
N ALA A 48 -2.61 -20.69 -12.05
CA ALA A 48 -2.00 -21.42 -10.95
C ALA A 48 -2.36 -20.81 -9.60
N THR A 49 -2.44 -21.63 -8.56
CA THR A 49 -2.69 -21.21 -7.18
C THR A 49 -1.50 -21.52 -6.27
N GLY A 50 -1.40 -20.78 -5.15
CA GLY A 50 -0.42 -21.04 -4.12
C GLY A 50 1.03 -20.77 -4.55
N VAL A 51 1.93 -21.72 -4.29
CA VAL A 51 3.38 -21.50 -4.42
C VAL A 51 3.97 -22.41 -5.50
N ASN A 52 4.73 -21.81 -6.41
CA ASN A 52 5.46 -22.48 -7.49
C ASN A 52 4.58 -23.35 -8.40
N GLY A 53 3.35 -22.89 -8.68
CA GLY A 53 2.47 -23.53 -9.66
C GLY A 53 2.91 -23.34 -11.11
N ALA A 54 2.01 -23.64 -12.05
CA ALA A 54 2.29 -23.65 -13.49
C ALA A 54 2.46 -22.24 -14.09
N GLN A 55 3.67 -21.71 -14.04
CA GLN A 55 4.01 -20.36 -14.53
C GLN A 55 3.85 -20.14 -16.04
N ALA A 56 3.85 -21.19 -16.86
CA ALA A 56 3.64 -21.05 -18.30
C ALA A 56 2.16 -20.93 -18.69
N ASP A 57 1.25 -21.14 -17.73
CA ASP A 57 -0.18 -20.97 -17.92
C ASP A 57 -0.54 -19.48 -18.10
N ASN A 58 -1.54 -19.20 -18.92
CA ASN A 58 -2.05 -17.87 -19.20
C ASN A 58 -3.60 -17.83 -19.22
N ALA A 59 -4.26 -18.74 -18.49
CA ALA A 59 -5.72 -18.91 -18.49
C ALA A 59 -6.51 -17.92 -17.61
N ALA A 60 -5.86 -17.09 -16.78
CA ALA A 60 -6.48 -16.11 -15.89
C ALA A 60 -5.81 -14.72 -16.02
N PRO A 61 -6.10 -13.96 -17.09
CA PRO A 61 -5.49 -12.65 -17.35
C PRO A 61 -5.64 -11.67 -16.19
N GLY A 62 -4.55 -10.96 -15.85
CA GLY A 62 -4.57 -9.95 -14.78
C GLY A 62 -4.85 -10.51 -13.39
N SER A 63 -4.72 -11.83 -13.20
CA SER A 63 -4.83 -12.44 -11.88
C SER A 63 -3.64 -12.12 -10.98
N GLY A 64 -2.50 -11.83 -11.60
CA GLY A 64 -1.30 -11.31 -10.97
C GLY A 64 -0.46 -12.36 -10.24
N ALA A 65 0.81 -12.02 -9.99
CA ALA A 65 1.77 -12.87 -9.30
C ALA A 65 2.77 -12.04 -8.47
N VAL A 66 3.44 -12.70 -7.53
CA VAL A 66 4.63 -12.16 -6.83
C VAL A 66 5.82 -13.09 -7.00
N TYR A 67 6.95 -12.53 -7.40
CA TYR A 67 8.23 -13.23 -7.52
C TYR A 67 9.12 -12.89 -6.35
N VAL A 68 9.59 -13.90 -5.64
CA VAL A 68 10.51 -13.73 -4.52
C VAL A 68 11.91 -14.11 -4.95
N PHE A 69 12.85 -13.21 -4.77
CA PHE A 69 14.28 -13.41 -5.00
C PHE A 69 15.02 -13.40 -3.67
N ALA A 70 15.99 -14.31 -3.51
CA ALA A 70 16.89 -14.34 -2.36
C ALA A 70 18.33 -14.12 -2.80
N ARG A 71 19.09 -13.44 -1.94
CA ARG A 71 20.51 -13.16 -2.14
C ARG A 71 21.37 -14.06 -1.26
N ALA A 72 22.32 -14.76 -1.88
CA ALA A 72 23.42 -15.45 -1.22
C ALA A 72 24.75 -14.85 -1.69
N GLY A 73 25.48 -14.19 -0.77
CA GLY A 73 26.68 -13.43 -1.13
C GLY A 73 26.34 -12.25 -2.05
N THR A 74 26.69 -12.34 -3.34
CA THR A 74 26.35 -11.34 -4.37
C THR A 74 25.33 -11.85 -5.39
N THR A 75 24.96 -13.13 -5.32
CA THR A 75 24.10 -13.78 -6.30
C THR A 75 22.65 -13.72 -5.85
N TRP A 76 21.77 -13.27 -6.74
CA TRP A 76 20.33 -13.30 -6.55
C TRP A 76 19.73 -14.47 -7.33
N THR A 77 18.83 -15.21 -6.71
CA THR A 77 18.09 -16.32 -7.33
C THR A 77 16.61 -16.20 -7.01
N GLN A 78 15.75 -16.47 -7.99
CA GLN A 78 14.32 -16.60 -7.72
C GLN A 78 14.09 -17.81 -6.80
N GLN A 79 13.53 -17.55 -5.63
CA GLN A 79 13.23 -18.53 -4.61
C GLN A 79 11.78 -19.02 -4.69
N ALA A 80 10.84 -18.16 -5.11
CA ALA A 80 9.44 -18.53 -5.26
C ALA A 80 8.72 -17.70 -6.32
N TYR A 81 7.65 -18.31 -6.83
CA TYR A 81 6.56 -17.70 -7.58
C TYR A 81 5.29 -17.89 -6.77
N LEU A 82 4.62 -16.81 -6.41
CA LEU A 82 3.47 -16.81 -5.50
C LEU A 82 2.21 -16.35 -6.24
N LYS A 83 1.12 -17.06 -5.96
CA LYS A 83 -0.24 -16.78 -6.42
C LYS A 83 -1.20 -16.81 -5.25
N ALA A 84 -2.31 -16.09 -5.38
CA ALA A 84 -3.45 -16.26 -4.48
C ALA A 84 -3.91 -17.74 -4.46
N SER A 85 -4.36 -18.21 -3.31
CA SER A 85 -4.97 -19.55 -3.16
C SER A 85 -6.26 -19.72 -3.95
N ASN A 86 -7.00 -18.64 -4.16
CA ASN A 86 -8.24 -18.51 -4.94
C ASN A 86 -8.01 -17.59 -6.15
N THR A 87 -7.02 -17.90 -6.99
CA THR A 87 -6.68 -17.09 -8.17
C THR A 87 -7.89 -16.87 -9.09
N GLY A 88 -8.30 -15.61 -9.25
CA GLY A 88 -9.30 -15.15 -10.20
C GLY A 88 -8.73 -14.16 -11.23
N ALA A 89 -9.34 -14.11 -12.41
CA ALA A 89 -8.94 -13.16 -13.45
C ALA A 89 -9.30 -11.72 -13.04
N GLY A 90 -8.36 -10.79 -13.16
CA GLY A 90 -8.53 -9.40 -12.76
C GLY A 90 -8.31 -9.10 -11.28
N ASP A 91 -7.99 -10.09 -10.45
CA ASP A 91 -7.75 -9.90 -9.01
C ASP A 91 -6.54 -9.01 -8.70
N ALA A 92 -5.61 -8.88 -9.66
CA ALA A 92 -4.40 -8.08 -9.56
C ALA A 92 -3.54 -8.42 -8.33
N PHE A 93 -3.37 -9.71 -8.01
CA PHE A 93 -2.48 -10.15 -6.94
C PHE A 93 -1.05 -9.61 -7.16
N GLY A 94 -0.49 -8.96 -6.14
CA GLY A 94 0.79 -8.25 -6.26
C GLY A 94 0.63 -6.75 -6.56
N ALA A 95 -0.59 -6.20 -6.50
CA ALA A 95 -0.84 -4.77 -6.59
C ALA A 95 -0.04 -3.98 -5.56
N SER A 96 0.10 -4.53 -4.36
CA SER A 96 0.93 -4.00 -3.30
C SER A 96 1.69 -5.15 -2.62
N VAL A 97 2.94 -4.91 -2.21
CA VAL A 97 3.75 -5.89 -1.46
C VAL A 97 4.49 -5.21 -0.32
N ALA A 98 4.55 -5.87 0.83
CA ALA A 98 5.39 -5.45 1.95
C ALA A 98 6.00 -6.67 2.65
N ILE A 99 7.27 -6.57 3.05
CA ILE A 99 8.00 -7.69 3.65
C ILE A 99 8.75 -7.25 4.90
N SER A 100 8.55 -7.98 5.99
CA SER A 100 9.29 -7.82 7.24
C SER A 100 9.81 -9.18 7.70
N ALA A 101 11.13 -9.33 7.73
CA ALA A 101 11.84 -10.55 8.05
C ALA A 101 11.38 -11.77 7.19
N HIS A 102 10.51 -12.61 7.74
CA HIS A 102 10.02 -13.84 7.10
C HIS A 102 8.53 -13.78 6.75
N VAL A 103 7.90 -12.60 6.85
CA VAL A 103 6.48 -12.38 6.57
C VAL A 103 6.35 -11.43 5.38
N LEU A 104 5.63 -11.87 4.36
CA LEU A 104 5.31 -11.11 3.16
C LEU A 104 3.79 -10.92 3.10
N ALA A 105 3.32 -9.68 3.04
CA ALA A 105 1.94 -9.34 2.77
C ALA A 105 1.80 -8.92 1.29
N VAL A 106 0.74 -9.39 0.64
CA VAL A 106 0.46 -9.13 -0.78
C VAL A 106 -0.99 -8.72 -0.95
N GLY A 107 -1.23 -7.54 -1.51
CA GLY A 107 -2.57 -7.08 -1.87
C GLY A 107 -3.04 -7.62 -3.23
N ALA A 108 -4.34 -7.86 -3.32
CA ALA A 108 -5.09 -8.20 -4.53
C ALA A 108 -6.37 -7.37 -4.55
N THR A 109 -6.33 -6.18 -5.16
CA THR A 109 -7.41 -5.19 -5.08
C THR A 109 -8.67 -5.61 -5.82
N GLY A 110 -8.53 -6.46 -6.84
CA GLY A 110 -9.65 -6.93 -7.65
C GLY A 110 -10.36 -8.16 -7.07
N GLU A 111 -9.80 -8.78 -6.02
CA GLU A 111 -10.35 -10.01 -5.45
C GLU A 111 -11.80 -9.81 -5.00
N ALA A 112 -12.64 -10.78 -5.35
CA ALA A 112 -14.04 -10.78 -5.02
C ALA A 112 -14.29 -11.69 -3.82
N SER A 113 -14.88 -11.19 -2.74
CA SER A 113 -15.39 -12.01 -1.63
C SER A 113 -16.07 -11.13 -0.59
N ALA A 114 -17.23 -11.55 -0.08
CA ALA A 114 -17.89 -10.93 1.07
C ALA A 114 -17.37 -11.51 2.41
N ALA A 115 -16.34 -12.36 2.38
CA ALA A 115 -15.67 -12.83 3.59
C ALA A 115 -15.09 -11.66 4.40
N THR A 116 -15.07 -11.81 5.73
CA THR A 116 -14.55 -10.78 6.63
C THR A 116 -13.46 -11.34 7.55
N GLY A 117 -12.58 -10.45 8.01
CA GLY A 117 -11.52 -10.79 8.95
C GLY A 117 -10.48 -11.77 8.40
N ALA A 118 -9.97 -12.65 9.26
CA ALA A 118 -8.89 -13.58 8.90
C ALA A 118 -9.44 -14.98 8.57
N ASN A 119 -8.98 -15.53 7.44
CA ASN A 119 -9.28 -16.88 6.97
C ASN A 119 -10.78 -17.17 6.78
N GLY A 120 -11.53 -16.17 6.30
CA GLY A 120 -12.89 -16.36 5.83
C GLY A 120 -12.98 -17.24 4.56
N ALA A 121 -14.16 -17.27 3.95
CA ALA A 121 -14.46 -18.15 2.82
C ALA A 121 -13.77 -17.69 1.52
N GLN A 122 -12.53 -18.13 1.28
CA GLN A 122 -11.74 -17.76 0.09
C GLN A 122 -12.33 -18.20 -1.26
N ALA A 123 -13.30 -19.12 -1.29
CA ALA A 123 -13.95 -19.54 -2.53
C ALA A 123 -15.22 -18.71 -2.84
N ASP A 124 -15.55 -17.74 -1.98
CA ASP A 124 -16.67 -16.84 -2.20
C ASP A 124 -16.23 -15.70 -3.13
N ASP A 125 -16.97 -15.47 -4.22
CA ASP A 125 -16.76 -14.41 -5.21
C ASP A 125 -17.92 -13.37 -5.21
N SER A 126 -18.68 -13.27 -4.11
CA SER A 126 -19.94 -12.51 -4.09
C SER A 126 -19.82 -10.98 -3.99
N ALA A 127 -18.64 -10.42 -3.70
CA ALA A 127 -18.41 -8.97 -3.59
C ALA A 127 -17.21 -8.52 -4.46
N PRO A 128 -17.43 -8.23 -5.75
CA PRO A 128 -16.37 -7.88 -6.71
C PRO A 128 -15.55 -6.66 -6.29
N GLY A 129 -14.22 -6.75 -6.40
CA GLY A 129 -13.32 -5.63 -6.09
C GLY A 129 -13.33 -5.19 -4.63
N SER A 130 -13.85 -6.01 -3.73
CA SER A 130 -13.72 -5.79 -2.28
C SER A 130 -12.27 -5.91 -1.83
N GLY A 131 -11.47 -6.69 -2.55
CA GLY A 131 -10.03 -6.81 -2.39
C GLY A 131 -9.62 -7.67 -1.19
N ALA A 132 -8.40 -8.18 -1.21
CA ALA A 132 -7.85 -9.04 -0.16
C ALA A 132 -6.36 -8.80 0.08
N VAL A 133 -5.86 -9.23 1.24
CA VAL A 133 -4.43 -9.36 1.52
C VAL A 133 -4.08 -10.80 1.87
N TYR A 134 -3.04 -11.32 1.24
CA TYR A 134 -2.51 -12.65 1.49
C TYR A 134 -1.18 -12.53 2.23
N VAL A 135 -1.08 -13.18 3.38
CA VAL A 135 0.13 -13.23 4.17
C VAL A 135 0.84 -14.55 3.93
N PHE A 136 2.06 -14.49 3.40
CA PHE A 136 2.96 -15.61 3.23
C PHE A 136 4.04 -15.60 4.31
N THR A 137 4.43 -16.80 4.75
CA THR A 137 5.54 -16.97 5.69
C THR A 137 6.64 -17.83 5.07
N ARG A 138 7.89 -17.50 5.40
CA ARG A 138 9.08 -18.24 4.95
C ARG A 138 9.65 -19.10 6.06
N SER A 139 9.83 -20.39 5.77
CA SER A 139 10.61 -21.32 6.58
C SER A 139 11.78 -21.87 5.76
N GLY A 140 13.00 -21.44 6.09
CA GLY A 140 14.18 -21.69 5.27
C GLY A 140 14.04 -21.06 3.88
N THR A 141 13.95 -21.90 2.85
CA THR A 141 13.71 -21.48 1.46
C THR A 141 12.27 -21.71 0.99
N SER A 142 11.41 -22.29 1.83
CA SER A 142 10.03 -22.59 1.46
C SER A 142 9.11 -21.45 1.88
N TRP A 143 8.21 -21.06 0.97
CA TRP A 143 7.13 -20.12 1.24
C TRP A 143 5.81 -20.88 1.30
N SER A 144 4.90 -20.43 2.15
CA SER A 144 3.52 -20.89 2.18
C SER A 144 2.59 -19.75 2.54
N GLN A 145 1.41 -19.72 1.92
CA GLN A 145 0.34 -18.85 2.39
C GLN A 145 -0.05 -19.29 3.80
N HIS A 146 -0.12 -18.32 4.70
CA HIS A 146 -0.46 -18.52 6.09
C HIS A 146 -1.84 -17.92 6.41
N THR A 147 -2.17 -16.78 5.81
CA THR A 147 -3.42 -16.08 6.13
C THR A 147 -4.00 -15.38 4.92
N TYR A 148 -5.32 -15.43 4.79
CA TYR A 148 -6.13 -14.59 3.90
C TYR A 148 -6.84 -13.56 4.77
N LEU A 149 -6.70 -12.28 4.44
CA LEU A 149 -7.23 -11.16 5.21
C LEU A 149 -8.21 -10.36 4.38
N LYS A 150 -9.32 -10.02 5.02
CA LYS A 150 -10.36 -9.12 4.53
C LYS A 150 -10.65 -8.05 5.57
N ALA A 151 -11.19 -6.91 5.12
CA ALA A 151 -11.81 -5.94 6.00
C ALA A 151 -12.93 -6.60 6.84
N SER A 152 -13.21 -6.04 8.01
CA SER A 152 -14.32 -6.50 8.87
C SER A 152 -15.71 -6.19 8.30
N ASN A 153 -15.79 -5.23 7.38
CA ASN A 153 -16.95 -4.72 6.65
C ASN A 153 -16.62 -4.76 5.14
N ALA A 154 -16.20 -5.91 4.62
CA ALA A 154 -15.80 -6.02 3.22
C ALA A 154 -16.99 -5.82 2.28
N GLU A 155 -16.94 -4.81 1.43
CA GLU A 155 -17.98 -4.49 0.45
C GLU A 155 -17.41 -4.36 -0.97
N SER A 156 -18.30 -4.42 -1.96
CA SER A 156 -17.88 -4.35 -3.36
C SER A 156 -17.19 -3.01 -3.66
N ALA A 157 -16.11 -3.06 -4.43
CA ALA A 157 -15.29 -1.91 -4.82
C ALA A 157 -14.49 -1.20 -3.69
N ASP A 158 -14.44 -1.73 -2.47
CA ASP A 158 -13.61 -1.16 -1.38
C ASP A 158 -12.10 -1.19 -1.67
N ALA A 159 -11.67 -2.12 -2.53
CA ALA A 159 -10.27 -2.31 -2.92
C ALA A 159 -9.32 -2.51 -1.72
N PHE A 160 -9.73 -3.30 -0.71
CA PHE A 160 -8.87 -3.68 0.40
C PHE A 160 -7.57 -4.33 -0.11
N GLY A 161 -6.42 -3.86 0.37
CA GLY A 161 -5.11 -4.25 -0.16
C GLY A 161 -4.56 -3.30 -1.21
N ALA A 162 -5.21 -2.15 -1.47
CA ALA A 162 -4.71 -1.09 -2.35
C ALA A 162 -3.30 -0.63 -1.95
N SER A 163 -3.03 -0.60 -0.65
CA SER A 163 -1.70 -0.37 -0.10
C SER A 163 -1.49 -1.28 1.10
N VAL A 164 -0.24 -1.75 1.29
CA VAL A 164 0.13 -2.58 2.45
C VAL A 164 1.47 -2.13 3.00
N ALA A 165 1.60 -2.09 4.32
CA ALA A 165 2.87 -1.87 5.01
C ALA A 165 2.95 -2.76 6.26
N ILE A 166 4.12 -3.34 6.53
CA ILE A 166 4.31 -4.26 7.64
C ILE A 166 5.56 -3.90 8.45
N SER A 167 5.39 -3.74 9.76
CA SER A 167 6.47 -3.58 10.72
C SER A 167 6.31 -4.61 11.84
N ALA A 168 7.31 -5.48 11.99
CA ALA A 168 7.30 -6.62 12.92
C ALA A 168 6.00 -7.45 12.90
N HIS A 169 5.08 -7.18 13.84
CA HIS A 169 3.81 -7.90 14.05
C HIS A 169 2.58 -7.05 13.74
N VAL A 170 2.76 -5.89 13.11
CA VAL A 170 1.70 -4.95 12.73
C VAL A 170 1.66 -4.82 11.21
N LEU A 171 0.47 -4.99 10.64
CA LEU A 171 0.19 -4.84 9.21
C LEU A 171 -0.87 -3.76 9.04
N ALA A 172 -0.57 -2.71 8.30
CA ALA A 172 -1.54 -1.70 7.88
C ALA A 172 -1.97 -1.98 6.43
N VAL A 173 -3.27 -1.91 6.17
CA VAL A 173 -3.87 -2.18 4.87
C VAL A 173 -4.82 -1.06 4.49
N GLY A 174 -4.59 -0.42 3.35
CA GLY A 174 -5.51 0.58 2.79
C GLY A 174 -6.66 -0.07 2.00
N ALA A 175 -7.83 0.55 2.06
CA ALA A 175 -9.01 0.27 1.24
C ALA A 175 -9.57 1.60 0.75
N THR A 176 -9.21 2.01 -0.47
CA THR A 176 -9.51 3.35 -0.99
C THR A 176 -10.98 3.56 -1.33
N GLY A 177 -11.72 2.49 -1.60
CA GLY A 177 -13.14 2.55 -1.94
C GLY A 177 -14.09 2.58 -0.76
N GLU A 178 -13.58 2.30 0.45
CA GLU A 178 -14.39 2.23 1.67
C GLU A 178 -15.21 3.51 1.89
N ALA A 179 -16.47 3.34 2.28
CA ALA A 179 -17.49 4.36 2.12
C ALA A 179 -17.99 5.01 3.42
N SER A 180 -17.37 4.75 4.57
CA SER A 180 -17.84 5.31 5.84
C SER A 180 -17.50 6.79 6.00
N ALA A 181 -18.43 7.59 6.52
CA ALA A 181 -18.17 8.95 6.95
C ALA A 181 -17.61 9.02 8.39
N ALA A 182 -17.30 7.87 9.01
CA ALA A 182 -16.66 7.83 10.30
C ALA A 182 -15.30 8.54 10.28
N THR A 183 -14.92 9.12 11.41
CA THR A 183 -13.64 9.84 11.57
C THR A 183 -12.78 9.22 12.67
N GLY A 184 -11.46 9.31 12.52
CA GLY A 184 -10.50 8.84 13.53
C GLY A 184 -10.50 7.31 13.70
N ALA A 185 -10.25 6.84 14.91
CA ALA A 185 -10.07 5.42 15.19
C ALA A 185 -11.35 4.73 15.68
N ASN A 186 -11.65 3.56 15.09
CA ASN A 186 -12.74 2.64 15.48
C ASN A 186 -14.15 3.26 15.43
N GLY A 187 -14.39 4.11 14.44
CA GLY A 187 -15.73 4.62 14.16
C GLY A 187 -16.69 3.59 13.54
N ALA A 188 -17.83 4.07 13.03
CA ALA A 188 -18.91 3.23 12.51
C ALA A 188 -18.59 2.64 11.13
N GLN A 189 -18.01 1.44 11.11
CA GLN A 189 -17.60 0.74 9.88
C GLN A 189 -18.76 0.29 8.97
N ALA A 190 -19.99 0.18 9.50
CA ALA A 190 -21.16 -0.21 8.70
C ALA A 190 -21.90 1.01 8.10
N ASP A 191 -21.25 2.18 8.12
CA ASP A 191 -21.74 3.38 7.46
C ASP A 191 -21.13 3.44 6.06
N ASP A 192 -21.95 3.82 5.07
CA ASP A 192 -21.57 3.90 3.65
C ASP A 192 -21.96 5.27 3.05
N SER A 193 -22.02 6.31 3.89
CA SER A 193 -22.52 7.64 3.50
C SER A 193 -21.48 8.55 2.82
N ALA A 194 -20.22 8.14 2.73
CA ALA A 194 -19.10 8.87 2.11
C ALA A 194 -18.28 7.98 1.15
N PRO A 195 -18.81 7.62 -0.03
CA PRO A 195 -18.16 6.70 -0.96
C PRO A 195 -16.75 7.14 -1.35
N GLY A 196 -15.80 6.20 -1.31
CA GLY A 196 -14.41 6.46 -1.68
C GLY A 196 -13.66 7.39 -0.72
N SER A 197 -14.19 7.64 0.48
CA SER A 197 -13.46 8.35 1.54
C SER A 197 -12.25 7.55 2.01
N GLY A 198 -12.34 6.21 1.92
CA GLY A 198 -11.24 5.28 2.15
C GLY A 198 -10.93 5.04 3.62
N ALA A 199 -10.27 3.93 3.92
CA ALA A 199 -9.91 3.53 5.28
C ALA A 199 -8.56 2.82 5.34
N VAL A 200 -7.99 2.76 6.55
CA VAL A 200 -6.86 1.88 6.87
C VAL A 200 -7.23 0.91 7.98
N TYR A 201 -6.97 -0.37 7.74
CA TYR A 201 -7.17 -1.45 8.69
C TYR A 201 -5.82 -1.89 9.24
N VAL A 202 -5.65 -1.81 10.55
CA VAL A 202 -4.45 -2.27 11.24
C VAL A 202 -4.72 -3.64 11.83
N PHE A 203 -3.96 -4.62 11.40
CA PHE A 203 -3.95 -5.98 11.92
C PHE A 203 -2.73 -6.18 12.83
N THR A 204 -2.92 -6.93 13.91
CA THR A 204 -1.82 -7.36 14.79
C THR A 204 -1.73 -8.88 14.79
N ARG A 205 -0.49 -9.37 14.88
CA ARG A 205 -0.21 -10.80 14.94
C ARG A 205 0.07 -11.25 16.37
N SER A 206 -0.74 -12.19 16.87
CA SER A 206 -0.49 -12.91 18.11
C SER A 206 -0.14 -14.37 17.78
N GLY A 207 1.13 -14.73 17.94
CA GLY A 207 1.66 -16.01 17.48
C GLY A 207 1.59 -16.14 15.95
N THR A 208 0.69 -17.00 15.48
CA THR A 208 0.42 -17.22 14.05
C THR A 208 -0.86 -16.52 13.58
N SER A 209 -1.73 -16.10 14.49
CA SER A 209 -3.03 -15.53 14.16
C SER A 209 -2.95 -14.03 13.96
N TRP A 210 -3.53 -13.56 12.86
CA TRP A 210 -3.77 -12.14 12.60
C TRP A 210 -5.21 -11.80 12.98
N SER A 211 -5.39 -10.65 13.62
CA SER A 211 -6.71 -10.08 13.88
C SER A 211 -6.68 -8.58 13.66
N GLN A 212 -7.76 -8.04 13.13
CA GLN A 212 -7.95 -6.60 13.06
C GLN A 212 -7.93 -6.03 14.47
N HIS A 213 -7.09 -5.02 14.67
CA HIS A 213 -6.92 -4.31 15.93
C HIS A 213 -7.54 -2.91 15.85
N THR A 214 -7.41 -2.24 14.71
CA THR A 214 -7.90 -0.86 14.55
C THR A 214 -8.42 -0.63 13.16
N TYR A 215 -9.52 0.09 13.06
CA TYR A 215 -10.01 0.71 11.84
C TYR A 215 -9.72 2.21 11.93
N LEU A 216 -9.04 2.77 10.95
CA LEU A 216 -8.61 4.16 10.93
C LEU A 216 -9.24 4.89 9.75
N LYS A 217 -9.73 6.08 10.04
CA LYS A 217 -10.23 7.07 9.10
C LYS A 217 -9.50 8.39 9.29
N ALA A 218 -9.46 9.21 8.24
CA ALA A 218 -9.12 10.61 8.37
C ALA A 218 -10.01 11.27 9.43
N SER A 219 -9.50 12.26 10.14
CA SER A 219 -10.27 13.05 11.10
C SER A 219 -11.32 13.95 10.44
N ASN A 220 -11.16 14.23 9.14
CA ASN A 220 -12.03 14.99 8.26
C ASN A 220 -12.44 14.19 7.01
N ALA A 221 -12.82 12.92 7.19
CA ALA A 221 -13.15 12.03 6.08
C ALA A 221 -14.32 12.57 5.22
N GLU A 222 -14.06 12.78 3.92
CA GLU A 222 -15.05 13.16 2.92
C GLU A 222 -15.04 12.21 1.72
N SER A 223 -16.10 12.27 0.91
CA SER A 223 -16.21 11.40 -0.26
C SER A 223 -15.07 11.65 -1.26
N ALA A 224 -14.53 10.58 -1.83
CA ALA A 224 -13.44 10.60 -2.80
C ALA A 224 -12.04 11.03 -2.30
N ASP A 225 -11.84 11.25 -1.00
CA ASP A 225 -10.51 11.56 -0.43
C ASP A 225 -9.48 10.43 -0.62
N ALA A 226 -9.96 9.18 -0.74
CA ALA A 226 -9.17 7.97 -0.88
C ALA A 226 -8.12 7.79 0.24
N PHE A 227 -8.49 8.06 1.49
CA PHE A 227 -7.63 7.77 2.65
C PHE A 227 -7.18 6.30 2.64
N GLY A 228 -5.88 6.07 2.79
CA GLY A 228 -5.29 4.73 2.65
C GLY A 228 -4.77 4.43 1.24
N ALA A 229 -4.81 5.38 0.31
CA ALA A 229 -4.20 5.22 -1.03
C ALA A 229 -2.69 4.91 -0.95
N SER A 230 -2.02 5.41 0.08
CA SER A 230 -0.67 4.97 0.44
C SER A 230 -0.54 4.83 1.95
N VAL A 231 0.21 3.82 2.40
CA VAL A 231 0.50 3.58 3.81
C VAL A 231 1.98 3.28 3.99
N SER A 232 2.59 3.78 5.06
CA SER A 232 3.95 3.45 5.47
C SER A 232 4.01 3.33 6.98
N ILE A 233 4.62 2.27 7.50
CA ILE A 233 4.69 2.00 8.94
C ILE A 233 6.12 1.74 9.36
N ASP A 234 6.56 2.41 10.42
CA ASP A 234 7.84 2.13 11.08
C ASP A 234 7.63 2.18 12.59
N ASN A 235 7.86 1.04 13.25
CA ASN A 235 7.58 0.82 14.68
C ASN A 235 6.17 1.30 15.09
N ASP A 236 6.12 2.41 15.83
CA ASP A 236 4.91 3.00 16.41
C ASP A 236 4.35 4.17 15.59
N PHE A 237 4.92 4.47 14.42
CA PHE A 237 4.42 5.51 13.52
C PHE A 237 3.82 4.89 12.25
N LEU A 238 2.67 5.41 11.84
CA LEU A 238 1.96 5.04 10.62
C LEU A 238 1.61 6.33 9.87
N ALA A 239 2.15 6.48 8.67
CA ALA A 239 1.77 7.54 7.74
C ALA A 239 0.74 7.02 6.73
N VAL A 240 -0.30 7.80 6.48
CA VAL A 240 -1.40 7.47 5.55
C VAL A 240 -1.65 8.63 4.61
N GLY A 241 -1.82 8.34 3.33
CA GLY A 241 -2.11 9.35 2.30
C GLY A 241 -3.58 9.36 1.89
N ALA A 242 -4.11 10.54 1.63
CA ALA A 242 -5.43 10.79 1.05
C ALA A 242 -5.27 11.81 -0.09
N PRO A 243 -4.87 11.38 -1.30
CA PRO A 243 -4.57 12.27 -2.40
C PRO A 243 -5.79 13.01 -2.95
N GLY A 244 -7.00 12.56 -2.64
CA GLY A 244 -8.23 13.23 -3.04
C GLY A 244 -8.69 14.32 -2.09
N GLU A 245 -8.04 14.49 -0.93
CA GLU A 245 -8.48 15.44 0.09
C GLU A 245 -8.39 16.90 -0.39
N ASP A 246 -9.42 17.67 -0.04
CA ASP A 246 -9.58 19.05 -0.44
C ASP A 246 -9.15 19.98 0.70
N SER A 247 -8.18 20.87 0.49
CA SER A 247 -7.86 21.94 1.44
C SER A 247 -6.88 22.94 0.87
N SER A 248 -7.06 24.24 1.12
CA SER A 248 -6.08 25.29 0.76
C SER A 248 -5.07 25.57 1.88
N SER A 249 -5.14 24.80 2.98
CA SER A 249 -4.21 24.89 4.10
C SER A 249 -2.79 24.53 3.65
N THR A 250 -1.83 25.33 4.13
CA THR A 250 -0.40 25.18 3.83
C THR A 250 0.38 25.00 5.12
N ALA A 251 0.18 23.89 5.83
CA ALA A 251 0.91 23.62 7.07
C ALA A 251 0.87 22.15 7.53
N TRP A 252 1.81 21.85 8.43
CA TRP A 252 1.71 20.78 9.41
C TRP A 252 0.85 21.26 10.59
N GLY A 253 -0.30 20.65 10.85
CA GLY A 253 -1.18 21.07 11.95
C GLY A 253 -2.64 20.62 11.78
N TRP A 254 -3.55 21.26 12.52
CA TRP A 254 -4.94 20.80 12.70
C TRP A 254 -5.99 21.68 11.98
N LEU A 255 -5.73 22.11 10.74
CA LEU A 255 -6.73 22.86 9.96
C LEU A 255 -7.40 21.97 8.91
N GLU A 256 -8.34 21.16 9.39
CA GLU A 256 -8.91 20.03 8.64
C GLU A 256 -10.31 20.31 8.06
N SER A 257 -10.86 21.52 8.27
CA SER A 257 -12.21 21.89 7.82
C SER A 257 -12.22 22.81 6.59
N ASP A 258 -11.07 23.01 5.95
CA ASP A 258 -10.94 23.84 4.76
C ASP A 258 -10.99 22.94 3.54
N ASN A 259 -11.87 23.24 2.56
CA ASN A 259 -12.01 22.50 1.30
C ASN A 259 -11.74 23.42 0.09
N GLY A 260 -10.88 24.44 0.26
CA GLY A 260 -10.64 25.51 -0.72
C GLY A 260 -9.84 25.11 -1.97
N ALA A 261 -9.16 23.97 -1.96
CA ALA A 261 -8.37 23.48 -3.10
C ALA A 261 -8.63 21.98 -3.36
N PRO A 262 -9.53 21.65 -4.31
CA PRO A 262 -9.96 20.27 -4.54
C PRO A 262 -8.85 19.33 -5.01
N GLY A 263 -8.78 18.10 -4.49
CA GLY A 263 -7.81 17.07 -4.86
C GLY A 263 -6.36 17.45 -4.61
N SER A 264 -6.13 18.44 -3.75
CA SER A 264 -4.78 18.89 -3.40
C SER A 264 -4.03 17.85 -2.57
N GLY A 265 -4.78 17.03 -1.83
CA GLY A 265 -4.33 15.84 -1.13
C GLY A 265 -3.67 16.13 0.22
N ALA A 266 -3.69 15.14 1.11
CA ALA A 266 -3.13 15.22 2.45
C ALA A 266 -2.34 13.96 2.83
N ALA A 267 -1.48 14.11 3.84
CA ALA A 267 -0.93 13.00 4.59
C ALA A 267 -1.29 13.12 6.07
N TYR A 268 -1.48 11.99 6.72
CA TYR A 268 -1.85 11.87 8.12
C TYR A 268 -0.81 11.01 8.83
N LEU A 269 -0.31 11.49 9.96
CA LEU A 269 0.58 10.73 10.82
C LEU A 269 -0.19 10.22 12.02
N PHE A 270 -0.11 8.93 12.29
CA PHE A 270 -0.63 8.30 13.50
C PHE A 270 0.53 7.77 14.35
N GLU A 271 0.43 7.94 15.66
CA GLU A 271 1.35 7.35 16.64
C GLU A 271 0.62 6.30 17.48
N ARG A 272 1.30 5.18 17.75
CA ARG A 272 0.83 4.11 18.62
C ARG A 272 1.41 4.26 20.02
N SER A 273 0.55 4.57 20.98
CA SER A 273 0.92 4.63 22.40
C SER A 273 0.02 3.73 23.23
N GLY A 274 0.62 2.88 24.08
CA GLY A 274 -0.14 1.92 24.89
C GLY A 274 -0.98 0.92 24.07
N GLY A 275 -0.61 0.67 22.82
CA GLY A 275 -1.34 -0.17 21.87
C GLY A 275 -2.47 0.55 21.12
N VAL A 276 -2.74 1.83 21.42
CA VAL A 276 -3.79 2.62 20.76
C VAL A 276 -3.16 3.52 19.71
N TRP A 277 -3.72 3.53 18.50
CA TRP A 277 -3.36 4.49 17.45
C TRP A 277 -4.17 5.77 17.61
N SER A 278 -3.50 6.91 17.60
CA SER A 278 -4.10 8.24 17.55
C SER A 278 -3.44 9.06 16.45
N GLN A 279 -4.22 9.90 15.77
CA GLN A 279 -3.66 10.87 14.84
C GLN A 279 -2.80 11.87 15.61
N ASP A 280 -1.57 12.04 15.15
CA ASP A 280 -0.58 12.98 15.69
C ASP A 280 -0.50 14.24 14.83
N ALA A 281 -0.62 14.10 13.50
CA ALA A 281 -0.57 15.24 12.58
C ALA A 281 -1.44 15.06 11.33
N TYR A 282 -1.95 16.18 10.83
CA TYR A 282 -2.44 16.38 9.47
C TYR A 282 -1.45 17.27 8.71
N ILE A 283 -1.13 16.88 7.48
CA ILE A 283 0.03 17.38 6.74
C ILE A 283 -0.38 17.74 5.33
N LYS A 284 -0.09 18.99 4.94
CA LYS A 284 -0.26 19.53 3.59
C LYS A 284 1.06 19.97 2.98
N ALA A 285 1.09 20.06 1.65
CA ALA A 285 2.18 20.70 0.94
C ALA A 285 2.30 22.19 1.35
N SER A 286 3.53 22.72 1.36
CA SER A 286 3.75 24.14 1.64
C SER A 286 3.15 25.07 0.59
N ASN A 287 2.88 24.54 -0.60
CA ASN A 287 2.37 25.20 -1.79
C ASN A 287 1.22 24.37 -2.36
N THR A 288 0.14 24.30 -1.59
CA THR A 288 -0.99 23.43 -1.93
C THR A 288 -1.75 23.97 -3.15
N GLY A 289 -1.74 23.22 -4.24
CA GLY A 289 -2.51 23.46 -5.46
C GLY A 289 -3.64 22.43 -5.63
N ALA A 290 -4.69 22.83 -6.34
CA ALA A 290 -5.78 21.90 -6.67
C ALA A 290 -5.27 20.80 -7.60
N LEU A 291 -5.66 19.56 -7.33
CA LEU A 291 -5.30 18.34 -8.08
C LEU A 291 -3.83 17.90 -7.97
N ASP A 292 -3.02 18.52 -7.11
CA ASP A 292 -1.61 18.16 -6.86
C ASP A 292 -1.42 16.73 -6.33
N ALA A 293 -2.46 16.18 -5.70
CA ALA A 293 -2.50 14.82 -5.16
C ALA A 293 -1.39 14.53 -4.14
N PHE A 294 -1.12 15.47 -3.23
CA PHE A 294 -0.19 15.26 -2.11
C PHE A 294 -0.63 14.05 -1.27
N GLY A 295 0.30 13.16 -0.92
CA GLY A 295 -0.02 11.90 -0.23
C GLY A 295 -0.30 10.73 -1.17
N ALA A 296 -0.22 10.92 -2.49
CA ALA A 296 -0.35 9.82 -3.46
C ALA A 296 0.70 8.71 -3.24
N ARG A 297 1.88 9.05 -2.74
CA ARG A 297 2.92 8.11 -2.28
C ARG A 297 3.60 8.64 -1.03
N LEU A 298 3.94 7.73 -0.12
CA LEU A 298 4.58 8.03 1.16
C LEU A 298 5.73 7.05 1.44
N ALA A 299 6.74 7.50 2.17
CA ALA A 299 7.74 6.64 2.78
C ALA A 299 8.13 7.16 4.16
N LEU A 300 8.11 6.28 5.16
CA LEU A 300 8.45 6.58 6.54
C LEU A 300 9.71 5.80 6.95
N SER A 301 10.64 6.49 7.63
CA SER A 301 11.78 5.86 8.28
C SER A 301 12.16 6.60 9.55
N GLY A 302 12.06 5.93 10.68
CA GLY A 302 12.16 6.55 12.00
C GLY A 302 11.14 7.67 12.11
N THR A 303 11.63 8.89 12.34
CA THR A 303 10.81 10.10 12.41
C THR A 303 10.85 10.93 11.14
N THR A 304 11.42 10.42 10.04
CA THR A 304 11.45 11.11 8.75
C THR A 304 10.36 10.59 7.84
N LEU A 305 9.49 11.48 7.37
CA LEU A 305 8.46 11.22 6.37
C LEU A 305 8.85 11.85 5.04
N LEU A 306 8.61 11.12 3.95
CA LEU A 306 8.60 11.62 2.58
C LEU A 306 7.18 11.53 2.03
N VAL A 307 6.74 12.59 1.35
CA VAL A 307 5.43 12.67 0.71
C VAL A 307 5.57 13.16 -0.72
N ALA A 308 4.97 12.47 -1.67
CA ALA A 308 4.92 12.90 -3.06
C ALA A 308 3.58 13.60 -3.38
N ALA A 309 3.65 14.65 -4.17
CA ALA A 309 2.54 15.25 -4.91
C ALA A 309 2.88 15.12 -6.40
N ALA A 310 2.40 14.05 -7.03
CA ALA A 310 2.86 13.69 -8.38
C ALA A 310 2.34 14.65 -9.47
N SER A 311 1.31 15.42 -9.15
CA SER A 311 0.64 16.33 -10.07
C SER A 311 0.88 17.79 -9.71
N GLU A 312 1.78 18.10 -8.76
CA GLU A 312 2.12 19.47 -8.44
C GLU A 312 2.76 20.19 -9.64
N ASP A 313 2.38 21.45 -9.83
CA ASP A 313 2.81 22.28 -10.96
C ASP A 313 4.04 23.09 -10.56
N SER A 314 5.20 22.88 -11.18
CA SER A 314 6.36 23.73 -10.94
C SER A 314 7.49 23.61 -11.97
N SER A 315 8.00 24.77 -12.42
CA SER A 315 9.27 24.82 -13.17
C SER A 315 10.50 25.04 -12.27
N ALA A 316 10.33 25.02 -10.94
CA ALA A 316 11.44 25.09 -10.00
C ALA A 316 12.39 23.88 -10.16
N THR A 317 13.67 24.08 -9.83
CA THR A 317 14.67 23.02 -9.96
C THR A 317 15.51 22.90 -8.70
N GLY A 318 15.98 21.68 -8.41
CA GLY A 318 16.85 21.42 -7.27
C GLY A 318 16.10 21.15 -5.97
N VAL A 319 16.79 21.35 -4.84
CA VAL A 319 16.24 21.25 -3.48
C VAL A 319 15.94 22.66 -3.00
N ASP A 320 14.80 22.85 -2.33
CA ASP A 320 14.35 24.15 -1.82
C ASP A 320 14.23 25.24 -2.90
N GLY A 321 13.71 24.85 -4.08
CA GLY A 321 13.36 25.78 -5.15
C GLY A 321 12.17 26.68 -4.79
N ASP A 322 11.80 27.58 -5.69
CA ASP A 322 10.63 28.45 -5.51
C ASP A 322 9.33 27.64 -5.61
N GLY A 323 8.78 27.21 -4.48
CA GLY A 323 7.53 26.45 -4.42
C GLY A 323 6.27 27.26 -4.80
N ALA A 324 6.38 28.57 -5.05
CA ALA A 324 5.26 29.36 -5.60
C ALA A 324 5.24 29.39 -7.14
N ASN A 325 6.15 28.67 -7.79
CA ASN A 325 6.23 28.59 -9.23
C ASN A 325 5.28 27.51 -9.74
N ASP A 326 4.29 27.91 -10.55
CA ASP A 326 3.30 27.01 -11.17
C ASP A 326 3.43 26.99 -12.71
N ALA A 327 4.65 27.18 -13.23
CA ALA A 327 4.83 27.38 -14.68
C ALA A 327 5.00 26.08 -15.50
N ALA A 328 4.89 24.91 -14.89
CA ALA A 328 4.99 23.63 -15.58
C ALA A 328 4.03 22.58 -14.98
N ASP A 329 2.94 22.32 -15.70
CA ASP A 329 1.85 21.44 -15.27
C ASP A 329 2.33 20.00 -14.96
N GLY A 330 1.94 19.47 -13.80
CA GLY A 330 2.13 18.08 -13.40
C GLY A 330 3.58 17.60 -13.33
N SER A 331 4.52 18.51 -13.07
CA SER A 331 5.95 18.18 -12.92
C SER A 331 6.22 17.34 -11.67
N GLY A 332 5.39 17.52 -10.65
CA GLY A 332 5.42 16.86 -9.36
C GLY A 332 6.52 17.36 -8.42
N ALA A 333 6.27 17.16 -7.13
CA ALA A 333 7.19 17.50 -6.05
C ALA A 333 7.26 16.39 -5.00
N CYS A 334 8.35 16.41 -4.21
CA CYS A 334 8.54 15.54 -3.06
C CYS A 334 8.92 16.39 -1.85
N TYR A 335 8.21 16.16 -0.76
CA TYR A 335 8.31 16.90 0.48
C TYR A 335 8.88 15.99 1.56
N THR A 336 9.69 16.55 2.43
CA THR A 336 10.22 15.83 3.59
C THR A 336 9.95 16.59 4.87
N ALA A 337 9.71 15.84 5.94
CA ALA A 337 9.58 16.38 7.27
C ALA A 337 10.17 15.43 8.30
N SER A 338 10.50 15.96 9.47
CA SER A 338 10.98 15.15 10.59
C SER A 338 10.50 15.72 11.93
N TRP A 339 10.29 14.82 12.89
CA TRP A 339 9.91 15.15 14.27
C TRP A 339 10.82 14.48 15.30
#